data_AF-A0A927SME6-F1
#
_entry.id   AF-A0A927SME6-F1
#
_cell.length_a   1.000
_cell.length_b   1.000
_cell.length_c   1.000
_cell.angle_alpha   90.00
_cell.angle_beta   90.00
_cell.angle_gamma   90.00
#
_symmetry.space_group_name_H-M   'P 1'
#
loop_
_entity.id
_entity.type
_entity.pdbx_description
1 polymer ?
#
loop_
_entity_poly.entity_id
_entity_poly.type
_entity_poly.pdbx_seq_one_letter_code
_entity_poly.pdbx_strand_id
1 'polypeptide(L)'
;MQDDFNSWQTDDNKQFEKSTPAPSYPMKWHNFLIYFSLWAGGILNAINGLTYLTGSVYGSDADYIYRYYDGLKGMDMFYGVAVIALGVLLIITRFQLAGYKAKGPSMLTICYIATLAISVLYGIIAAGITGLSLMELINPASIGTSIAMIFINKNYYDKRSDLFVY
;
A
#
# COMPACT_ATOMS: atom_id res chain seq x y z
N MET A 1 39.09 -0.04 -51.98
CA MET A 1 39.71 0.82 -50.96
C MET A 1 38.81 1.97 -50.54
N GLN A 2 38.18 2.73 -51.46
CA GLN A 2 37.18 3.74 -51.07
C GLN A 2 35.85 3.11 -50.63
N ASP A 3 35.45 1.99 -51.24
CA ASP A 3 34.19 1.29 -50.94
C ASP A 3 34.17 0.65 -49.54
N ASP A 4 35.29 0.10 -49.09
CA ASP A 4 35.41 -0.47 -47.74
C ASP A 4 35.30 0.61 -46.65
N PHE A 5 35.74 1.84 -46.92
CA PHE A 5 35.70 2.92 -45.94
C PHE A 5 34.25 3.43 -45.69
N ASN A 6 33.40 3.36 -46.71
CA ASN A 6 32.00 3.77 -46.61
C ASN A 6 31.13 2.75 -45.87
N SER A 7 31.48 1.46 -45.84
CA SER A 7 30.70 0.46 -45.10
C SER A 7 30.82 0.64 -43.59
N TRP A 8 32.03 0.92 -43.08
CA TRP A 8 32.25 1.17 -41.64
C TRP A 8 31.48 2.42 -41.16
N GLN A 9 31.43 3.50 -41.95
CA GLN A 9 30.68 4.70 -41.59
C GLN A 9 29.16 4.46 -41.53
N THR A 10 28.60 3.59 -42.38
CA THR A 10 27.17 3.28 -42.35
C THR A 10 26.77 2.37 -41.19
N ASP A 11 27.69 1.51 -40.74
CA ASP A 11 27.44 0.61 -39.61
C ASP A 11 27.63 1.33 -38.27
N ASP A 12 28.62 2.21 -38.17
CA ASP A 12 28.81 3.09 -37.01
C ASP A 12 27.58 3.98 -36.79
N ASN A 13 27.07 4.62 -37.85
CA ASN A 13 25.87 5.46 -37.78
C ASN A 13 24.60 4.70 -37.40
N LYS A 14 24.48 3.40 -37.72
CA LYS A 14 23.36 2.55 -37.29
C LYS A 14 23.46 2.15 -35.81
N GLN A 15 24.66 2.04 -35.26
CA GLN A 15 24.85 1.72 -33.83
C GLN A 15 24.52 2.90 -32.91
N PHE A 16 24.64 4.14 -33.39
CA PHE A 16 24.23 5.33 -32.63
C PHE A 16 22.72 5.60 -32.65
N GLU A 17 21.94 4.91 -33.50
CA GLU A 17 20.50 5.18 -33.68
C GLU A 17 19.56 4.27 -32.85
N LYS A 18 20.06 3.56 -31.83
CA LYS A 18 19.15 2.82 -30.93
C LYS A 18 19.53 2.86 -29.45
N SER A 19 19.53 4.07 -28.91
CA SER A 19 18.93 4.24 -27.59
C SER A 19 18.01 5.46 -27.65
N THR A 20 16.76 5.23 -28.05
CA THR A 20 15.68 6.11 -27.57
C THR A 20 15.90 6.20 -26.06
N PRO A 21 16.16 7.38 -25.48
CA PRO A 21 16.28 7.49 -24.05
C PRO A 21 14.99 6.89 -23.50
N ALA A 22 15.08 5.79 -22.74
CA ALA A 22 13.92 5.26 -22.06
C ALA A 22 13.27 6.47 -21.36
N PRO A 23 11.95 6.70 -21.51
CA PRO A 23 11.31 7.87 -20.94
C PRO A 23 11.75 8.01 -19.48
N SER A 24 12.53 9.06 -19.20
CA SER A 24 13.10 9.29 -17.88
C SER A 24 11.98 9.81 -16.99
N TYR A 25 11.13 8.89 -16.51
CA TYR A 25 10.02 9.24 -15.66
C TYR A 25 10.55 9.81 -14.35
N PRO A 26 9.95 10.89 -13.81
CA PRO A 26 10.27 11.32 -12.46
C PRO A 26 9.79 10.26 -11.46
N MET A 27 10.75 9.63 -10.76
CA MET A 27 10.53 8.53 -9.80
C MET A 27 10.40 9.01 -8.34
N LYS A 28 10.23 10.32 -8.10
CA LYS A 28 10.18 10.88 -6.73
C LYS A 28 9.07 10.24 -5.89
N TRP A 29 7.86 10.08 -6.45
CA TRP A 29 6.74 9.43 -5.77
C TRP A 29 7.00 7.94 -5.50
N HIS A 30 7.49 7.21 -6.50
CA HIS A 30 7.89 5.81 -6.33
C HIS A 30 8.93 5.64 -5.21
N ASN A 31 9.97 6.47 -5.21
CA ASN A 31 11.02 6.46 -4.19
C ASN A 31 10.43 6.76 -2.81
N PHE A 32 9.58 7.77 -2.68
CA PHE A 32 8.87 8.07 -1.43
C PHE A 32 8.06 6.85 -0.93
N LEU A 33 7.34 6.16 -1.82
CA LEU A 33 6.56 4.97 -1.44
C LEU A 33 7.45 3.85 -0.87
N ILE A 34 8.51 3.48 -1.59
CA ILE A 34 9.35 2.32 -1.23
C ILE A 34 10.31 2.58 -0.08
N TYR A 35 10.73 3.84 0.12
CA TYR A 35 11.66 4.21 1.18
C TYR A 35 10.94 4.63 2.47
N PHE A 36 9.74 5.22 2.37
CA PHE A 36 9.05 5.75 3.54
C PHE A 36 7.63 5.22 3.70
N SER A 37 6.72 5.47 2.74
CA SER A 37 5.28 5.26 2.97
C SER A 37 4.93 3.81 3.32
N LEU A 38 5.53 2.82 2.64
CA LEU A 38 5.22 1.41 2.87
C LEU A 38 5.82 0.88 4.17
N TRP A 39 6.99 1.38 4.56
CA TRP A 39 7.57 1.07 5.86
C TRP A 39 6.75 1.68 7.00
N ALA A 40 6.41 2.97 6.89
CA ALA A 40 5.56 3.65 7.86
C ALA A 40 4.20 2.96 7.95
N GLY A 41 3.58 2.63 6.82
CA GLY A 41 2.33 1.87 6.77
C GLY A 41 2.45 0.50 7.45
N GLY A 42 3.49 -0.27 7.13
CA GLY A 42 3.72 -1.58 7.76
C GLY A 42 3.88 -1.50 9.28
N ILE A 43 4.69 -0.56 9.77
CA ILE A 43 4.94 -0.35 11.20
C ILE A 43 3.68 0.13 11.93
N LEU A 44 2.97 1.12 11.37
CA LEU A 44 1.73 1.64 11.95
C LEU A 44 0.64 0.56 12.03
N ASN A 45 0.54 -0.29 11.01
CA ASN A 45 -0.37 -1.44 11.05
C ASN A 45 0.03 -2.44 12.14
N ALA A 46 1.33 -2.71 12.32
CA ALA A 46 1.80 -3.59 13.39
C ALA A 46 1.49 -3.01 14.78
N ILE A 47 1.74 -1.71 15.00
CA ILE A 47 1.42 -1.02 16.26
C ILE A 47 -0.09 -1.09 16.51
N ASN A 48 -0.91 -0.68 15.53
CA ASN A 48 -2.36 -0.71 15.66
C ASN A 48 -2.85 -2.11 15.98
N GLY A 49 -2.39 -3.12 15.25
CA GLY A 49 -2.82 -4.49 15.50
C GLY A 49 -2.47 -4.98 16.90
N LEU A 50 -1.27 -4.66 17.41
CA LEU A 50 -0.91 -4.94 18.80
C LEU A 50 -1.82 -4.20 19.78
N THR A 51 -2.12 -2.92 19.54
CA THR A 51 -3.04 -2.13 20.37
C THR A 51 -4.43 -2.73 20.48
N TYR A 52 -4.96 -3.32 19.39
CA TYR A 52 -6.24 -4.04 19.40
C TYR A 52 -6.12 -5.40 20.11
N LEU A 53 -5.05 -6.16 19.86
CA LEU A 53 -4.82 -7.46 20.51
C LEU A 53 -4.68 -7.35 22.03
N THR A 54 -4.09 -6.27 22.53
CA THR A 54 -3.93 -6.02 23.96
C THR A 54 -5.13 -5.30 24.59
N GLY A 55 -6.10 -4.86 23.79
CA GLY A 55 -7.20 -4.01 24.23
C GLY A 55 -6.78 -2.59 24.65
N SER A 56 -5.53 -2.21 24.39
CA SER A 56 -5.01 -0.88 24.73
C SER A 56 -5.70 0.26 23.97
N VAL A 57 -6.48 -0.07 22.93
CA VAL A 57 -7.37 0.89 22.25
C VAL A 57 -8.36 1.55 23.20
N TYR A 58 -8.73 0.86 24.30
CA TYR A 58 -9.67 1.35 25.31
C TYR A 58 -9.01 1.86 26.59
N GLY A 59 -7.68 1.93 26.64
CA GLY A 59 -6.95 2.41 27.82
C GLY A 59 -7.19 1.55 29.07
N SER A 60 -7.35 2.19 30.23
CA SER A 60 -7.57 1.52 31.52
C SER A 60 -8.92 0.81 31.62
N ASP A 61 -9.88 1.16 30.77
CA ASP A 61 -11.27 0.74 30.90
C ASP A 61 -11.60 -0.46 30.02
N ALA A 62 -10.59 -1.06 29.38
CA ALA A 62 -10.75 -2.20 28.47
C ALA A 62 -11.55 -3.36 29.09
N ASP A 63 -11.26 -3.72 30.34
CA ASP A 63 -11.97 -4.80 31.04
C ASP A 63 -13.46 -4.49 31.26
N TYR A 64 -13.79 -3.22 31.52
CA TYR A 64 -15.18 -2.79 31.68
C TYR A 64 -15.91 -2.82 30.32
N ILE A 65 -15.29 -2.25 29.29
CA ILE A 65 -15.84 -2.17 27.93
C ILE A 65 -16.09 -3.58 27.36
N TYR A 66 -15.15 -4.51 27.53
CA TYR A 66 -15.31 -5.88 27.05
C TYR A 66 -16.33 -6.71 27.82
N ARG A 67 -16.65 -6.34 29.07
CA ARG A 67 -17.75 -6.95 29.82
C ARG A 67 -19.10 -6.38 29.44
N TYR A 68 -19.14 -5.09 29.10
CA TYR A 68 -20.36 -4.39 28.74
C TYR A 68 -20.80 -4.73 27.30
N TYR A 69 -19.86 -4.77 26.36
CA TYR A 69 -20.10 -5.12 24.96
C TYR A 69 -19.59 -6.54 24.67
N ASP A 70 -20.50 -7.51 24.80
CA ASP A 70 -20.17 -8.90 24.50
C ASP A 70 -19.78 -9.07 23.02
N GLY A 71 -18.78 -9.92 22.76
CA GLY A 71 -18.22 -10.14 21.43
C GLY A 71 -17.20 -9.11 20.92
N LEU A 72 -17.12 -7.91 21.51
CA LEU A 72 -16.18 -6.86 21.08
C LEU A 72 -14.71 -7.31 21.20
N LYS A 73 -14.37 -8.02 22.28
CA LYS A 73 -13.02 -8.57 22.50
C LYS A 73 -12.60 -9.55 21.42
N GLY A 74 -13.52 -10.42 20.99
CA GLY A 74 -13.26 -11.40 19.93
C GLY A 74 -13.06 -10.69 18.59
N MET A 75 -13.92 -9.73 18.28
CA MET A 75 -13.83 -8.90 17.09
C MET A 75 -12.50 -8.14 17.01
N ASP A 76 -12.09 -7.46 18.07
CA ASP A 76 -10.82 -6.73 18.14
C ASP A 76 -9.62 -7.63 17.92
N MET A 77 -9.70 -8.87 18.44
CA MET A 77 -8.63 -9.84 18.24
C MET A 77 -8.50 -10.22 16.76
N PHE A 78 -9.62 -10.48 16.07
CA PHE A 78 -9.61 -10.75 14.62
C PHE A 78 -9.11 -9.54 13.82
N TYR A 79 -9.57 -8.34 14.17
CA TYR A 79 -9.14 -7.12 13.52
C TYR A 79 -7.64 -6.89 13.71
N GLY A 80 -7.13 -7.05 14.92
CA GLY A 80 -5.70 -6.90 15.23
C GLY A 80 -4.82 -7.83 14.39
N VAL A 81 -5.20 -9.11 14.27
CA VAL A 81 -4.48 -10.07 13.41
C VAL A 81 -4.56 -9.65 11.93
N ALA A 82 -5.73 -9.25 11.44
CA ALA A 82 -5.92 -8.85 10.05
C ALA A 82 -5.06 -7.62 9.69
N VAL A 83 -5.00 -6.62 10.57
CA VAL A 83 -4.20 -5.41 10.38
C VAL A 83 -2.71 -5.72 10.43
N ILE A 84 -2.24 -6.62 11.31
CA ILE A 84 -0.84 -7.08 11.29
C ILE A 84 -0.51 -7.77 9.97
N ALA A 85 -1.39 -8.65 9.49
CA ALA A 85 -1.21 -9.32 8.20
C ALA A 85 -1.13 -8.32 7.04
N LEU A 86 -1.97 -7.27 7.04
CA LEU A 86 -1.86 -6.17 6.08
C LEU A 86 -0.51 -5.44 6.20
N GLY A 87 -0.03 -5.19 7.42
CA GLY A 87 1.28 -4.60 7.67
C GLY A 87 2.40 -5.39 7.00
N VAL A 88 2.38 -6.73 7.13
CA VAL A 88 3.33 -7.62 6.44
C VAL A 88 3.18 -7.54 4.92
N LEU A 89 1.95 -7.52 4.39
CA LEU A 89 1.70 -7.40 2.96
C LEU A 89 2.20 -6.06 2.39
N LEU A 90 2.13 -4.97 3.13
CA LEU A 90 2.71 -3.68 2.73
C LEU A 90 4.24 -3.76 2.58
N ILE A 91 4.92 -4.45 3.51
CA ILE A 91 6.37 -4.69 3.42
C ILE A 91 6.71 -5.60 2.23
N ILE A 92 5.92 -6.65 1.98
CA ILE A 92 6.09 -7.51 0.80
C ILE A 92 5.90 -6.70 -0.48
N THR A 93 4.85 -5.88 -0.54
CA THR A 93 4.56 -4.99 -1.68
C THR A 93 5.73 -4.07 -1.96
N ARG A 94 6.39 -3.55 -0.92
CA ARG A 94 7.61 -2.74 -1.05
C ARG A 94 8.70 -3.50 -1.80
N PHE A 95 8.97 -4.76 -1.46
CA PHE A 95 9.97 -5.56 -2.18
C PHE A 95 9.58 -5.82 -3.63
N GLN A 96 8.28 -6.01 -3.92
CA GLN A 96 7.81 -6.17 -5.29
C GLN A 96 7.96 -4.88 -6.12
N LEU A 97 7.64 -3.72 -5.53
CA LEU A 97 7.81 -2.43 -6.18
C LEU A 97 9.27 -2.07 -6.41
N ALA A 98 10.12 -2.27 -5.39
CA ALA A 98 11.56 -2.01 -5.51
C ALA A 98 12.23 -2.93 -6.55
N GLY A 99 11.69 -4.14 -6.74
CA GLY A 99 12.14 -5.08 -7.77
C GLY A 99 11.47 -4.88 -9.13
N TYR A 100 10.69 -3.81 -9.33
CA TYR A 100 9.99 -3.52 -10.59
C TYR A 100 9.17 -4.69 -11.14
N LYS A 101 8.56 -5.48 -10.24
CA LYS A 101 7.77 -6.65 -10.63
C LYS A 101 6.42 -6.23 -11.21
N ALA A 102 5.94 -6.93 -12.22
CA ALA A 102 4.65 -6.66 -12.89
C ALA A 102 3.46 -6.59 -11.91
N LYS A 103 3.50 -7.39 -10.84
CA LYS A 103 2.44 -7.43 -9.81
C LYS A 103 2.55 -6.33 -8.75
N GLY A 104 3.66 -5.60 -8.67
CA GLY A 104 3.93 -4.62 -7.61
C GLY A 104 2.86 -3.52 -7.51
N PRO A 105 2.57 -2.79 -8.61
CA PRO A 105 1.55 -1.74 -8.61
C PRO A 105 0.14 -2.23 -8.28
N SER A 106 -0.23 -3.42 -8.78
CA SER A 106 -1.52 -4.02 -8.48
C SER A 106 -1.61 -4.38 -7.00
N MET A 107 -0.56 -4.99 -6.44
CA MET A 107 -0.55 -5.37 -5.02
C MET A 107 -0.62 -4.15 -4.10
N LEU A 108 0.04 -3.04 -4.45
CA LEU A 108 -0.07 -1.78 -3.74
C LEU A 108 -1.52 -1.28 -3.66
N THR A 109 -2.19 -1.26 -4.81
CA THR A 109 -3.58 -0.82 -4.90
C THR A 109 -4.50 -1.73 -4.09
N ILE A 110 -4.31 -3.05 -4.19
CA ILE A 110 -5.05 -4.05 -3.41
C ILE A 110 -4.85 -3.85 -1.91
N CYS A 111 -3.62 -3.57 -1.45
CA CYS A 111 -3.35 -3.30 -0.04
C CYS A 111 -4.15 -2.09 0.47
N TYR A 112 -4.20 -0.97 -0.26
CA TYR A 112 -4.99 0.18 0.15
C TYR A 112 -6.51 -0.07 0.10
N ILE A 113 -6.99 -0.82 -0.90
CA ILE A 113 -8.41 -1.25 -0.95
C ILE A 113 -8.74 -2.13 0.25
N ALA A 114 -7.86 -3.08 0.59
CA ALA A 114 -8.05 -3.97 1.73
C ALA A 114 -8.03 -3.22 3.06
N THR A 115 -7.10 -2.26 3.25
CA THR A 115 -7.08 -1.37 4.42
C THR A 115 -8.40 -0.61 4.56
N LEU A 116 -8.90 -0.03 3.46
CA LEU A 116 -10.19 0.67 3.45
C LEU A 116 -11.35 -0.26 3.82
N ALA A 117 -11.44 -1.42 3.16
CA ALA A 117 -12.51 -2.37 3.38
C ALA A 117 -12.53 -2.92 4.81
N ILE A 118 -11.37 -3.29 5.35
CA ILE A 118 -11.21 -3.77 6.73
C ILE A 118 -11.59 -2.67 7.73
N SER A 119 -11.17 -1.42 7.51
CA SER A 119 -11.53 -0.30 8.38
C SER A 119 -13.04 -0.03 8.40
N VAL A 120 -13.70 -0.08 7.23
CA VAL A 120 -15.15 0.13 7.14
C VAL A 120 -15.91 -1.03 7.74
N LEU A 121 -15.50 -2.27 7.46
CA LEU A 121 -16.12 -3.47 8.02
C LEU A 121 -16.02 -3.48 9.55
N TYR A 122 -14.86 -3.14 10.10
CA TYR A 122 -14.68 -2.97 11.54
C TYR A 122 -15.67 -1.93 12.09
N GLY A 123 -15.76 -0.74 11.47
CA GLY A 123 -16.71 0.29 11.91
C GLY A 123 -18.16 -0.18 11.91
N ILE A 124 -18.60 -0.90 10.87
CA ILE A 124 -19.98 -1.41 10.77
C ILE A 124 -20.29 -2.43 11.86
N ILE A 125 -19.39 -3.39 12.09
CA ILE A 125 -19.61 -4.43 13.10
C ILE A 125 -19.56 -3.80 14.51
N ALA A 126 -18.60 -2.91 14.76
CA ALA A 126 -18.47 -2.22 16.04
C ALA A 126 -19.70 -1.34 16.33
N ALA A 127 -20.28 -0.71 15.30
CA ALA A 127 -21.53 0.03 15.43
C ALA A 127 -22.70 -0.90 15.80
N GLY A 128 -22.75 -2.08 15.19
CA GLY A 128 -23.76 -3.10 15.52
C GLY A 128 -23.65 -3.64 16.95
N ILE A 129 -22.43 -3.75 17.49
CA ILE A 129 -22.18 -4.21 18.87
C ILE A 129 -22.45 -3.10 19.89
N THR A 130 -21.97 -1.88 19.62
CA THR A 130 -21.97 -0.79 20.60
C THR A 130 -23.20 0.11 20.54
N GLY A 131 -23.92 0.11 19.42
CA GLY A 131 -25.00 1.05 19.15
C GLY A 131 -24.53 2.48 18.82
N LEU A 132 -23.21 2.72 18.76
CA LEU A 132 -22.65 4.02 18.38
C LEU A 132 -22.76 4.28 16.89
N SER A 133 -22.72 5.56 16.51
CA SER A 133 -22.77 5.94 15.11
C SER A 133 -21.48 5.52 14.39
N LEU A 134 -21.58 5.13 13.11
CA LEU A 134 -20.42 4.75 12.32
C LEU A 134 -19.35 5.86 12.29
N MET A 135 -19.77 7.11 12.31
CA MET A 135 -18.89 8.29 12.27
C MET A 135 -18.04 8.46 13.55
N GLU A 136 -18.49 7.93 14.68
CA GLU A 136 -17.71 7.93 15.93
C GLU A 136 -16.66 6.82 15.95
N LEU A 137 -16.90 5.73 15.22
CA LEU A 137 -16.08 4.52 15.24
C LEU A 137 -15.04 4.46 14.11
N ILE A 138 -15.29 5.15 12.99
CA ILE A 138 -14.33 5.24 11.89
C ILE A 138 -13.46 6.47 12.02
N ASN A 139 -12.18 6.34 11.66
CA ASN A 139 -11.29 7.48 11.54
C ASN A 139 -11.39 8.07 10.11
N PRO A 140 -12.00 9.26 9.91
CA PRO A 140 -12.17 9.82 8.56
C PRO A 140 -10.83 10.09 7.87
N ALA A 141 -9.76 10.34 8.62
CA ALA A 141 -8.43 10.55 8.05
C ALA A 141 -7.85 9.26 7.44
N SER A 142 -8.07 8.08 8.04
CA SER A 142 -7.60 6.81 7.47
C SER A 142 -8.36 6.43 6.21
N ILE A 143 -9.67 6.69 6.19
CA ILE A 143 -10.55 6.50 5.03
C ILE A 143 -10.11 7.42 3.88
N GLY A 144 -10.00 8.72 4.15
CA GLY A 144 -9.57 9.71 3.16
C GLY A 144 -8.19 9.42 2.61
N THR A 145 -7.24 9.03 3.47
CA THR A 145 -5.88 8.64 3.06
C THR A 145 -5.92 7.43 2.14
N SER A 146 -6.68 6.38 2.50
CA SER A 146 -6.75 5.15 1.68
C SER A 146 -7.32 5.44 0.29
N ILE A 147 -8.40 6.22 0.22
CA ILE A 147 -9.02 6.62 -1.05
C ILE A 147 -8.03 7.44 -1.90
N ALA A 148 -7.39 8.46 -1.31
CA ALA A 148 -6.40 9.28 -2.01
C ALA A 148 -5.24 8.42 -2.55
N MET A 149 -4.71 7.51 -1.74
CA MET A 149 -3.62 6.62 -2.14
C MET A 149 -4.01 5.68 -3.28
N ILE A 150 -5.25 5.17 -3.29
CA ILE A 150 -5.75 4.35 -4.42
C ILE A 150 -5.71 5.14 -5.73
N PHE A 151 -6.29 6.35 -5.75
CA PHE A 151 -6.36 7.16 -6.97
C PHE A 151 -4.98 7.63 -7.44
N ILE A 152 -4.15 8.14 -6.52
CA ILE A 152 -2.80 8.62 -6.82
C ILE A 152 -1.97 7.48 -7.39
N ASN A 153 -1.96 6.31 -6.75
CA ASN A 153 -1.14 5.19 -7.18
C ASN A 153 -1.62 4.60 -8.50
N LYS A 154 -2.94 4.43 -8.70
CA LYS A 154 -3.49 3.96 -9.96
C LYS A 154 -3.05 4.87 -11.12
N ASN A 155 -3.33 6.17 -11.03
CA ASN A 155 -2.94 7.13 -12.07
C ASN A 155 -1.42 7.25 -12.26
N TYR A 156 -0.64 7.07 -11.20
CA TYR A 156 0.83 7.14 -11.26
C TYR A 156 1.43 5.94 -12.00
N TYR A 157 1.01 4.73 -11.66
CA TYR A 157 1.56 3.49 -12.19
C TYR A 157 0.97 3.11 -13.55
N ASP A 158 -0.27 3.49 -13.87
CA ASP A 158 -0.83 3.32 -15.22
C ASP A 158 0.01 4.05 -16.28
N LYS A 159 0.58 5.20 -15.92
CA LYS A 159 1.48 5.98 -16.79
C LYS A 159 2.91 5.44 -16.87
N ARG A 160 3.25 4.43 -16.07
CA ARG A 160 4.60 3.88 -15.89
C ARG A 160 4.59 2.35 -15.92
N SER A 161 3.55 1.76 -16.50
CA SER A 161 3.36 0.31 -16.51
C SER A 161 4.46 -0.40 -17.29
N ASP A 162 5.08 0.30 -18.24
CA ASP A 162 6.25 -0.12 -19.01
C ASP A 162 7.48 -0.40 -18.13
N LEU A 163 7.57 0.18 -16.93
CA LEU A 163 8.65 -0.09 -15.99
C LEU A 163 8.47 -1.42 -15.23
N PHE A 164 7.29 -2.03 -15.25
CA PHE A 164 6.94 -3.20 -14.41
C PHE A 164 6.72 -4.46 -15.26
N VAL A 165 7.82 -5.06 -15.73
CA VAL A 165 7.80 -6.20 -16.68
C VAL A 165 8.39 -7.50 -16.13
N TYR A 166 9.03 -7.46 -14.94
CA TYR A 166 9.69 -8.61 -14.31
C TYR A 166 8.77 -9.47 -13.42
#